data_AF-A0A7R9HD04-F1
#
_entry.id   AF-A0A7R9HD04-F1
#
_cell.length_a   1.000
_cell.length_b   1.000
_cell.length_c   1.000
_cell.angle_alpha   90.00
_cell.angle_beta   90.00
_cell.angle_gamma   90.00
#
_symmetry.space_group_name_H-M   'P 1'
#
loop_
_entity.id
_entity.type
_entity.pdbx_description
1 polymer ?
#
loop_
_entity_poly.entity_id
_entity_poly.type
_entity_poly.pdbx_seq_one_letter_code
_entity_poly.pdbx_strand_id
1 'polypeptide(L)'
;MTQSRQPGDLFQDLRRDLQAVIGTRANFNIAQIENYGGETFLSEEVSIALLQESKLAFKRCQLLSSQSDLPGNAAQILESLLHYLMLEHVDYALDLGLHCVPIPETKTQPQIYFFDVVQQCNAIVHLLEKQFNDSLVPLVVSTPKHGDCLQKKKYLLEQIELKLDTGLDR
;
A
#
# COMPACT_ATOMS: atom_id res chain seq x y z
N MET A 1 -8.99 -3.34 -70.80
CA MET A 1 -9.26 -4.63 -70.16
C MET A 1 -9.35 -4.40 -68.66
N THR A 2 -10.55 -4.12 -68.18
CA THR A 2 -10.85 -3.82 -66.76
C THR A 2 -11.13 -5.14 -66.04
N GLN A 3 -10.21 -5.54 -65.16
CA GLN A 3 -10.30 -6.77 -64.38
C GLN A 3 -11.28 -6.55 -63.22
N SER A 4 -12.44 -7.19 -63.31
CA SER A 4 -13.50 -7.20 -62.29
C SER A 4 -13.03 -7.97 -61.06
N ARG A 5 -12.75 -7.25 -59.95
CA ARG A 5 -12.52 -7.86 -58.63
C ARG A 5 -13.81 -8.53 -58.15
N GLN A 6 -13.74 -9.85 -57.93
CA GLN A 6 -14.87 -10.62 -57.41
C GLN A 6 -15.06 -10.34 -55.90
N PRO A 7 -16.31 -10.32 -55.40
CA PRO A 7 -16.63 -9.96 -54.01
C PRO A 7 -16.13 -10.96 -52.94
N GLY A 8 -15.64 -12.15 -53.34
CA GLY A 8 -15.09 -13.15 -52.43
C GLY A 8 -13.70 -12.84 -51.88
N ASP A 9 -12.87 -12.12 -52.65
CA ASP A 9 -11.48 -11.80 -52.28
C ASP A 9 -11.42 -10.74 -51.15
N LEU A 10 -12.33 -9.76 -51.21
CA LEU A 10 -12.43 -8.68 -50.24
C LEU A 10 -12.82 -9.19 -48.83
N PHE A 11 -13.64 -10.24 -48.76
CA PHE A 11 -14.06 -10.86 -47.50
C PHE A 11 -12.96 -11.72 -46.86
N GLN A 12 -12.09 -12.33 -47.67
CA GLN A 12 -10.95 -13.10 -47.15
C GLN A 12 -9.84 -12.17 -46.65
N ASP A 13 -9.56 -11.08 -47.36
CA ASP A 13 -8.65 -10.04 -46.89
C ASP A 13 -9.16 -9.37 -45.61
N LEU A 14 -10.47 -9.06 -45.52
CA LEU A 14 -11.07 -8.49 -44.32
C LEU A 14 -11.01 -9.47 -43.11
N ARG A 15 -11.20 -10.77 -43.32
CA ARG A 15 -11.03 -11.78 -42.26
C ARG A 15 -9.57 -11.93 -41.83
N ARG A 16 -8.62 -11.86 -42.76
CA ARG A 16 -7.18 -11.93 -42.46
C ARG A 16 -6.73 -10.72 -41.65
N ASP A 17 -7.21 -9.52 -42.02
CA ASP A 17 -6.91 -8.29 -41.28
C ASP A 17 -7.60 -8.27 -39.92
N LEU A 18 -8.84 -8.75 -39.79
CA LEU A 18 -9.49 -8.92 -38.49
C LEU A 18 -8.76 -9.93 -37.60
N GLN A 19 -8.30 -11.06 -38.14
CA GLN A 19 -7.51 -12.03 -37.37
C GLN A 19 -6.13 -11.50 -36.98
N ALA A 20 -5.50 -10.65 -37.81
CA ALA A 20 -4.26 -9.98 -37.45
C ALA A 20 -4.48 -8.93 -36.33
N VAL A 21 -5.55 -8.15 -36.41
CA VAL A 21 -5.90 -7.14 -35.38
C VAL A 21 -6.38 -7.79 -34.08
N ILE A 22 -7.11 -8.91 -34.15
CA ILE A 22 -7.58 -9.67 -32.98
C ILE A 22 -6.44 -10.50 -32.39
N GLY A 23 -5.59 -11.13 -33.20
CA GLY A 23 -4.40 -11.88 -32.73
C GLY A 23 -3.37 -10.99 -32.05
N THR A 24 -3.24 -9.72 -32.46
CA THR A 24 -2.39 -8.73 -31.77
C THR A 24 -3.03 -8.21 -30.47
N ARG A 25 -4.32 -8.44 -30.26
CA ARG A 25 -5.06 -8.03 -29.05
C ARG A 25 -5.42 -9.18 -28.10
N ALA A 26 -5.22 -10.44 -28.50
CA ALA A 26 -5.72 -11.62 -27.80
C ALA A 26 -4.69 -12.36 -26.93
N ASN A 27 -3.55 -11.74 -26.56
CA ASN A 27 -2.63 -12.34 -25.59
C ASN A 27 -2.07 -11.37 -24.55
N PHE A 28 -2.83 -10.34 -24.23
CA PHE A 28 -2.60 -9.57 -23.03
C PHE A 28 -3.61 -10.03 -21.98
N ASN A 29 -3.14 -10.87 -21.04
CA ASN A 29 -3.66 -10.85 -19.69
C ASN A 29 -3.31 -9.48 -19.08
N ILE A 30 -3.86 -8.39 -19.62
CA ILE A 30 -4.02 -7.16 -18.86
C ILE A 30 -5.10 -7.54 -17.85
N ALA A 31 -4.67 -8.08 -16.71
CA ALA A 31 -5.42 -7.96 -15.49
C ALA A 31 -5.89 -6.50 -15.47
N GLN A 32 -7.21 -6.31 -15.49
CA GLN A 32 -7.82 -5.00 -15.54
C GLN A 32 -7.07 -4.12 -14.53
N ILE A 33 -6.31 -3.13 -15.01
CA ILE A 33 -5.74 -2.12 -14.13
C ILE A 33 -6.98 -1.37 -13.66
N GLU A 34 -7.50 -1.78 -12.49
CA GLU A 34 -8.66 -1.17 -11.88
C GLU A 34 -8.25 0.25 -11.50
N ASN A 35 -8.61 1.20 -12.36
CA ASN A 35 -8.45 2.60 -12.05
C ASN A 35 -9.54 2.95 -11.04
N TYR A 36 -9.21 2.84 -9.75
CA TYR A 36 -10.05 3.25 -8.62
C TYR A 36 -10.21 4.77 -8.53
N GLY A 37 -10.34 5.46 -9.67
CA GLY A 37 -10.52 6.91 -9.75
C GLY A 37 -9.37 7.74 -9.18
N GLY A 38 -8.19 7.15 -8.97
CA GLY A 38 -7.07 7.81 -8.27
C GLY A 38 -7.20 7.86 -6.75
N GLU A 39 -8.05 7.02 -6.15
CA GLU A 39 -8.12 6.89 -4.68
C GLU A 39 -6.89 6.18 -4.13
N THR A 40 -6.24 6.78 -3.13
CA THR A 40 -5.03 6.25 -2.49
C THR A 40 -5.32 5.15 -1.47
N PHE A 41 -6.58 5.02 -1.05
CA PHE A 41 -7.06 4.18 0.06
C PHE A 41 -6.39 4.45 1.42
N LEU A 42 -5.46 5.40 1.49
CA LEU A 42 -4.80 5.87 2.70
C LEU A 42 -5.61 7.02 3.30
N SER A 43 -6.40 6.71 4.32
CA SER A 43 -7.09 7.74 5.11
C SER A 43 -6.23 8.19 6.28
N GLU A 44 -5.86 9.48 6.28
CA GLU A 44 -5.20 10.12 7.42
C GLU A 44 -6.13 10.18 8.64
N GLU A 45 -7.43 10.40 8.44
CA GLU A 45 -8.42 10.44 9.53
C GLU A 45 -8.51 9.10 10.28
N VAL A 46 -8.57 7.98 9.54
CA VAL A 46 -8.56 6.63 10.13
C VAL A 46 -7.26 6.40 10.89
N SER A 47 -6.14 6.81 10.31
CA SER A 47 -4.82 6.66 10.93
C SER A 47 -4.71 7.44 12.23
N ILE A 48 -5.17 8.70 12.24
CA ILE A 48 -5.24 9.55 13.44
C ILE A 48 -6.17 8.93 14.49
N ALA A 49 -7.33 8.42 14.10
CA ALA A 49 -8.27 7.80 15.03
C ALA A 49 -7.66 6.56 15.71
N LEU A 50 -7.04 5.66 14.95
CA LEU A 50 -6.34 4.48 15.50
C LEU A 50 -5.22 4.88 16.46
N LEU A 51 -4.40 5.87 16.06
CA LEU A 51 -3.33 6.38 16.90
C LEU A 51 -3.88 6.97 18.21
N GLN A 52 -4.93 7.79 18.16
CA GLN A 52 -5.57 8.38 19.33
C GLN A 52 -6.14 7.31 20.28
N GLU A 53 -6.83 6.30 19.75
CA GLU A 53 -7.37 5.19 20.55
C GLU A 53 -6.25 4.40 21.24
N SER A 54 -5.18 4.06 20.52
CA SER A 54 -4.01 3.40 21.10
C SER A 54 -3.29 4.26 22.13
N LYS A 55 -3.23 5.59 21.92
CA LYS A 55 -2.67 6.53 22.91
C LYS A 55 -3.46 6.53 24.21
N LEU A 56 -4.79 6.50 24.13
CA LEU A 56 -5.66 6.36 25.30
C LEU A 56 -5.50 4.98 25.96
N ALA A 57 -5.31 3.92 25.16
CA ALA A 57 -5.00 2.59 25.68
C ALA A 57 -3.66 2.57 26.44
N PHE A 58 -2.59 3.19 25.95
CA PHE A 58 -1.32 3.30 26.66
C PHE A 58 -1.46 4.04 28.00
N LYS A 59 -2.20 5.16 28.04
CA LYS A 59 -2.49 5.88 29.28
C LYS A 59 -3.24 5.01 30.30
N ARG A 60 -4.27 4.27 29.86
CA ARG A 60 -5.00 3.34 30.71
C ARG A 60 -4.12 2.20 31.20
N CYS A 61 -3.28 1.66 30.32
CA CYS A 61 -2.33 0.60 30.63
C CYS A 61 -1.36 1.04 31.74
N GLN A 62 -0.83 2.27 31.64
CA GLN A 62 0.02 2.86 32.67
C GLN A 62 -0.66 3.01 34.04
N LEU A 63 -1.95 3.35 34.06
CA LEU A 63 -2.69 3.57 35.31
C LEU A 63 -3.20 2.28 35.96
N LEU A 64 -3.53 1.26 35.16
CA LEU A 64 -4.24 0.06 35.62
C LEU A 64 -3.37 -1.19 35.68
N SER A 65 -2.24 -1.23 34.96
CA SER A 65 -1.37 -2.42 34.95
C SER A 65 -0.45 -2.42 36.18
N SER A 66 -0.15 -3.63 36.66
CA SER A 66 0.93 -3.82 37.64
C SER A 66 2.28 -3.46 37.01
N GLN A 67 3.28 -3.13 37.83
CA GLN A 67 4.61 -2.75 37.33
C GLN A 67 5.32 -3.90 36.57
N SER A 68 5.02 -5.16 36.92
CA SER A 68 5.55 -6.34 36.24
C SER A 68 4.89 -6.62 34.90
N ASP A 69 3.58 -6.32 34.77
CA ASP A 69 2.81 -6.62 33.56
C ASP A 69 2.73 -5.45 32.58
N LEU A 70 2.97 -4.22 33.06
CA LEU A 70 2.94 -2.99 32.27
C LEU A 70 3.68 -3.10 30.92
N PRO A 71 4.93 -3.59 30.86
CA PRO A 71 5.66 -3.63 29.59
C PRO A 71 5.08 -4.66 28.60
N GLY A 72 4.56 -5.77 29.12
CA GLY A 72 3.91 -6.81 28.31
C GLY A 72 2.56 -6.35 27.77
N ASN A 73 1.77 -5.66 28.58
CA ASN A 73 0.48 -5.09 28.17
C ASN A 73 0.66 -3.96 27.15
N ALA A 74 1.64 -3.08 27.37
CA ALA A 74 1.99 -2.02 26.42
C ALA A 74 2.45 -2.59 25.07
N ALA A 75 3.26 -3.66 25.09
CA ALA A 75 3.68 -4.34 23.87
C ALA A 75 2.49 -4.94 23.08
N GLN A 76 1.49 -5.50 23.77
CA GLN A 76 0.27 -6.02 23.12
C GLN A 76 -0.56 -4.91 22.47
N ILE A 77 -0.70 -3.75 23.13
CA ILE A 77 -1.39 -2.59 22.55
C ILE A 77 -0.66 -2.11 21.29
N LEU A 78 0.67 -2.04 21.33
CA LEU A 78 1.47 -1.72 20.15
C LEU A 78 1.22 -2.74 19.03
N GLU A 79 1.23 -4.03 19.34
CA GLU A 79 1.04 -5.08 18.35
C GLU A 79 -0.31 -4.98 17.64
N SER A 80 -1.38 -4.71 18.39
CA SER A 80 -2.69 -4.42 17.80
C SER A 80 -2.66 -3.17 16.92
N LEU A 81 -2.03 -2.07 17.38
CA LEU A 81 -1.90 -0.85 16.57
C LEU A 81 -1.15 -1.13 15.27
N LEU A 82 0.00 -1.80 15.33
CA LEU A 82 0.81 -2.12 14.16
C LEU A 82 0.06 -3.03 13.19
N HIS A 83 -0.69 -4.01 13.69
CA HIS A 83 -1.48 -4.88 12.84
C HIS A 83 -2.56 -4.10 12.07
N TYR A 84 -3.40 -3.32 12.76
CA TYR A 84 -4.49 -2.61 12.08
C TYR A 84 -4.04 -1.38 11.28
N LEU A 85 -3.06 -0.62 11.77
CA LEU A 85 -2.58 0.57 11.08
C LEU A 85 -1.60 0.22 9.95
N MET A 86 -0.59 -0.61 10.22
CA MET A 86 0.46 -0.85 9.24
C MET A 86 0.10 -1.96 8.26
N LEU A 87 -0.45 -3.09 8.72
CA LEU A 87 -0.77 -4.21 7.84
C LEU A 87 -2.13 -4.04 7.16
N GLU A 88 -3.21 -3.90 7.93
CA GLU A 88 -4.56 -3.89 7.34
C GLU A 88 -4.88 -2.59 6.59
N HIS A 89 -4.25 -1.46 6.97
CA HIS A 89 -4.53 -0.16 6.35
C HIS A 89 -3.43 0.26 5.37
N VAL A 90 -2.20 0.47 5.84
CA VAL A 90 -1.12 0.99 4.98
C VAL A 90 -0.64 -0.04 3.96
N ASP A 91 -0.29 -1.26 4.39
CA ASP A 91 0.25 -2.31 3.51
C ASP A 91 -0.74 -2.69 2.40
N TYR A 92 -2.01 -2.84 2.77
CA TYR A 92 -3.10 -3.10 1.83
C TYR A 92 -3.25 -1.99 0.79
N ALA A 93 -3.27 -0.73 1.21
CA ALA A 93 -3.37 0.41 0.29
C ALA A 93 -2.16 0.50 -0.65
N LEU A 94 -0.96 0.15 -0.17
CA LEU A 94 0.24 0.11 -1.01
C LEU A 94 0.20 -1.02 -2.04
N ASP A 95 -0.30 -2.20 -1.68
CA ASP A 95 -0.47 -3.29 -2.66
C ASP A 95 -1.46 -2.89 -3.76
N LEU A 96 -2.59 -2.29 -3.39
CA LEU A 96 -3.53 -1.74 -4.38
C LEU A 96 -2.89 -0.65 -5.25
N GLY A 97 -2.17 0.28 -4.62
CA GLY A 97 -1.46 1.36 -5.32
C GLY A 97 -0.45 0.83 -6.34
N LEU A 98 0.33 -0.19 -5.97
CA LEU A 98 1.31 -0.85 -6.84
C LEU A 98 0.68 -1.59 -8.02
N HIS A 99 -0.52 -2.15 -7.84
CA HIS A 99 -1.29 -2.75 -8.93
C HIS A 99 -1.84 -1.70 -9.90
N CYS A 100 -2.05 -0.47 -9.44
CA CYS A 100 -2.54 0.63 -10.26
C CYS A 100 -1.45 1.31 -11.09
N VAL A 101 -0.17 1.20 -10.71
CA VAL A 101 0.94 1.79 -11.48
C VAL A 101 1.15 1.00 -12.79
N PRO A 102 0.84 1.60 -13.97
CA PRO A 102 1.05 0.93 -15.24
C PRO A 102 2.55 0.78 -15.52
N ILE A 103 2.95 -0.35 -16.12
CA ILE A 103 4.32 -0.53 -16.60
C ILE A 103 4.59 0.56 -17.67
N PRO A 104 5.70 1.30 -17.60
CA PRO A 104 5.94 2.42 -18.50
C PRO A 104 5.95 1.96 -19.97
N GLU A 105 4.85 2.23 -20.68
CA GLU A 105 4.81 2.20 -22.13
C GLU A 105 5.30 3.56 -22.65
N THR A 106 6.11 3.54 -23.72
CA THR A 106 6.88 4.69 -24.23
C THR A 106 6.07 5.95 -24.64
N LYS A 107 4.76 6.00 -24.41
CA LYS A 107 3.86 7.08 -24.89
C LYS A 107 2.76 7.53 -23.92
N THR A 108 2.69 7.04 -22.69
CA THR A 108 1.70 7.50 -21.70
C THR A 108 2.30 8.53 -20.74
N GLN A 109 1.49 9.52 -20.35
CA GLN A 109 1.90 10.52 -19.37
C GLN A 109 2.12 9.84 -18.00
N PRO A 110 3.22 10.14 -17.28
CA PRO A 110 3.46 9.54 -15.97
C PRO A 110 2.33 9.90 -15.01
N GLN A 111 1.80 8.89 -14.31
CA GLN A 111 0.74 9.09 -13.33
C GLN A 111 1.34 9.56 -12.01
N ILE A 112 0.93 10.75 -11.54
CA ILE A 112 1.46 11.37 -10.31
C ILE A 112 0.83 10.74 -9.05
N TYR A 113 -0.23 9.95 -9.21
CA TYR A 113 -0.98 9.27 -8.14
C TYR A 113 -0.08 8.59 -7.09
N PHE A 114 0.97 7.89 -7.52
CA PHE A 114 1.82 7.17 -6.57
C PHE A 114 2.61 8.11 -5.64
N PHE A 115 2.88 9.35 -6.06
CA PHE A 115 3.48 10.35 -5.18
C PHE A 115 2.52 10.77 -4.05
N ASP A 116 1.22 10.83 -4.30
CA ASP A 116 0.22 11.12 -3.28
C ASP A 116 0.14 9.98 -2.26
N VAL A 117 0.22 8.73 -2.73
CA VAL A 117 0.31 7.53 -1.87
C VAL A 117 1.56 7.59 -0.98
N VAL A 118 2.73 7.90 -1.58
CA VAL A 118 4.00 8.05 -0.86
C VAL A 118 3.90 9.16 0.19
N GLN A 119 3.34 10.32 -0.16
CA GLN A 119 3.16 11.44 0.75
C GLN A 119 2.31 11.04 1.96
N GLN A 120 1.14 10.44 1.72
CA GLN A 120 0.21 10.05 2.77
C GLN A 120 0.79 8.94 3.66
N CYS A 121 1.45 7.95 3.07
CA CYS A 121 2.12 6.89 3.81
C CYS A 121 3.20 7.46 4.76
N ASN A 122 4.05 8.37 4.27
CA ASN A 122 5.07 9.02 5.10
C ASN A 122 4.47 9.83 6.25
N ALA A 123 3.34 10.53 6.02
CA ALA A 123 2.64 11.23 7.09
C ALA A 123 2.19 10.27 8.21
N ILE A 124 1.62 9.13 7.84
CA ILE A 124 1.17 8.09 8.80
C ILE A 124 2.37 7.51 9.56
N VAL A 125 3.46 7.18 8.86
CA VAL A 125 4.69 6.66 9.48
C VAL A 125 5.26 7.65 10.49
N HIS A 126 5.34 8.94 10.15
CA HIS A 126 5.80 9.97 11.08
C HIS A 126 4.91 10.11 12.32
N LEU A 127 3.59 10.02 12.17
CA LEU A 127 2.66 10.04 13.29
C LEU A 127 2.83 8.81 14.20
N LEU A 128 3.02 7.62 13.61
CA LEU A 128 3.31 6.38 14.34
C LEU A 128 4.63 6.49 15.10
N GLU A 129 5.70 6.96 14.46
CA GLU A 129 7.01 7.16 15.08
C GLU A 129 6.93 8.09 16.29
N LYS A 130 6.21 9.21 16.13
CA LYS A 130 5.98 10.16 17.22
C LYS A 130 5.25 9.50 18.39
N GLN A 131 4.17 8.77 18.12
CA GLN A 131 3.42 8.06 19.15
C GLN A 131 4.25 6.98 19.85
N PHE A 132 5.06 6.24 19.10
CA PHE A 132 5.95 5.23 19.64
C PHE A 132 6.92 5.85 20.66
N ASN A 133 7.58 6.95 20.28
CA ASN A 133 8.52 7.65 21.15
C ASN A 133 7.85 8.35 22.35
N ASP A 134 6.72 9.00 22.13
CA ASP A 134 6.05 9.80 23.16
C ASP A 134 5.28 8.94 24.18
N SER A 135 4.70 7.83 23.73
CA SER A 135 3.74 7.05 24.53
C SER A 135 4.23 5.66 24.91
N LEU A 136 4.90 4.94 24.00
CA LEU A 136 5.31 3.57 24.27
C LEU A 136 6.69 3.49 24.92
N VAL A 137 7.69 4.18 24.36
CA VAL A 137 9.09 4.11 24.86
C VAL A 137 9.16 4.34 26.38
N PRO A 138 8.49 5.34 26.98
CA PRO A 138 8.51 5.54 28.43
C PRO A 138 8.01 4.34 29.25
N LEU A 139 7.15 3.49 28.67
CA LEU A 139 6.57 2.33 29.35
C LEU A 139 7.46 1.08 29.26
N VAL A 140 8.33 1.00 28.26
CA VAL A 140 9.09 -0.23 27.98
C VAL A 140 10.62 -0.06 28.02
N VAL A 141 11.15 1.18 28.00
CA VAL A 141 12.60 1.46 27.81
C VAL A 141 13.52 0.75 28.82
N SER A 142 13.08 0.57 30.05
CA SER A 142 13.88 -0.09 31.11
C SER A 142 13.72 -1.62 31.13
N THR A 143 13.15 -2.20 30.07
CA THR A 143 12.73 -3.60 30.03
C THR A 143 13.21 -4.28 28.76
N PRO A 144 13.37 -5.61 28.75
CA PRO A 144 13.76 -6.34 27.54
C PRO A 144 12.74 -6.16 26.40
N LYS A 145 11.49 -5.79 26.71
CA LYS A 145 10.44 -5.53 25.71
C LYS A 145 10.71 -4.34 24.80
N HIS A 146 11.58 -3.41 25.20
CA HIS A 146 11.98 -2.30 24.33
C HIS A 146 12.58 -2.78 23.00
N GLY A 147 13.50 -3.76 23.07
CA GLY A 147 14.13 -4.33 21.89
C GLY A 147 13.13 -5.01 20.96
N ASP A 148 12.25 -5.85 21.52
CA ASP A 148 11.19 -6.54 20.78
C ASP A 148 10.28 -5.55 20.03
N CYS A 149 9.84 -4.49 20.72
CA CYS A 149 8.95 -3.46 20.15
C CYS A 149 9.65 -2.69 19.02
N LEU A 150 10.91 -2.33 19.21
CA LEU A 150 11.70 -1.62 18.21
C LEU A 150 11.93 -2.48 16.97
N GLN A 151 12.27 -3.76 17.16
CA GLN A 151 12.51 -4.69 16.06
C GLN A 151 11.23 -4.94 15.26
N LYS A 152 10.08 -5.15 15.92
CA LYS A 152 8.79 -5.32 15.23
C LYS A 152 8.43 -4.09 14.40
N LYS A 153 8.55 -2.89 14.98
CA LYS A 153 8.31 -1.63 14.25
C LYS A 153 9.23 -1.53 13.04
N LYS A 154 10.54 -1.73 13.25
CA LYS A 154 11.55 -1.63 12.19
C LYS A 154 11.27 -2.58 11.04
N TYR A 155 10.99 -3.85 11.33
CA TYR A 155 10.67 -4.85 10.31
C TYR A 155 9.48 -4.41 9.44
N LEU A 156 8.40 -3.90 10.05
CA LEU A 156 7.24 -3.42 9.27
C LEU A 156 7.59 -2.19 8.41
N LEU A 157 8.34 -1.24 8.95
CA LEU A 157 8.74 -0.05 8.19
C LEU A 157 9.62 -0.41 6.99
N GLU A 158 10.56 -1.34 7.15
CA GLU A 158 11.41 -1.82 6.04
C GLU A 158 10.58 -2.46 4.91
N GLN A 159 9.54 -3.21 5.25
CA GLN A 159 8.66 -3.82 4.24
C GLN A 159 7.85 -2.78 3.47
N ILE A 160 7.41 -1.72 4.17
CA ILE A 160 6.68 -0.61 3.57
C ILE A 160 7.61 0.23 2.68
N GLU A 161 8.82 0.53 3.14
CA GLU A 161 9.84 1.24 2.35
C GLU A 161 10.15 0.48 1.05
N LEU A 162 10.34 -0.84 1.11
CA LEU A 162 10.56 -1.66 -0.09
C LEU A 162 9.42 -1.54 -1.12
N LYS A 163 8.17 -1.50 -0.67
CA LYS A 163 7.00 -1.34 -1.54
C LYS A 163 6.94 0.06 -2.14
N LEU A 164 7.25 1.10 -1.36
CA LEU A 164 7.34 2.47 -1.85
C LEU A 164 8.43 2.62 -2.91
N ASP A 165 9.63 2.08 -2.66
CA ASP A 165 10.74 2.09 -3.62
C ASP A 165 10.35 1.38 -4.92
N THR A 166 9.73 0.20 -4.81
CA THR A 166 9.25 -0.56 -5.97
C THR A 166 8.24 0.22 -6.80
N GLY A 167 7.35 1.00 -6.18
CA GLY A 167 6.36 1.78 -6.90
C GLY A 167 6.89 3.10 -7.45
N LEU A 168 7.95 3.66 -6.85
CA LEU A 168 8.65 4.83 -7.37
C LEU A 168 9.57 4.49 -8.56
N ASP A 169 10.12 3.28 -8.59
CA ASP A 169 10.95 2.77 -9.69
C ASP A 169 10.15 2.46 -10.97
N ARG A 170 8.83 2.26 -10.84
CA ARG A 170 7.91 1.95 -11.95
C ARG A 170 7.44 3.23 -12.65
#